data_AF-A0A369Q775-F1
#
_entry.id   AF-A0A369Q775-F1
#
_cell.length_a   1.000
_cell.length_b   1.000
_cell.length_c   1.000
_cell.angle_alpha   90.00
_cell.angle_beta   90.00
_cell.angle_gamma   90.00
#
_symmetry.space_group_name_H-M   'P 1'
#
loop_
_entity.id
_entity.type
_entity.pdbx_description
1 polymer ?
#
loop_
_entity_poly.entity_id
_entity_poly.type
_entity_poly.pdbx_seq_one_letter_code
_entity_poly.pdbx_strand_id
1 'polypeptide(L)'
;MRAVVKTGASREAFHNTGAWTSDGNGTFIHRDLPITVAFPKDDDGVSRTCVVEAVLESRGTQSALKNSLKKSLGKPLKQQTSMIWMVQIDNGVRGLQFFTDEKSEKPKVRLIATAF
;
A
#
# COMPACT_ATOMS: atom_id res chain seq x y z
N MET A 1 11.61 31.33 10.81
CA MET A 1 11.29 29.92 11.09
C MET A 1 11.04 29.23 9.76
N ARG A 2 11.90 28.28 9.36
CA ARG A 2 11.64 27.45 8.17
C ARG A 2 10.52 26.48 8.55
N ALA A 3 9.35 26.62 7.93
CA ALA A 3 8.30 25.63 8.04
C ALA A 3 8.87 24.29 7.59
N VAL A 4 8.85 23.28 8.46
CA VAL A 4 9.11 21.90 8.08
C VAL A 4 8.03 21.55 7.07
N VAL A 5 8.39 21.47 5.79
CA VAL A 5 7.48 21.01 4.75
C VAL A 5 7.16 19.57 5.11
N LYS A 6 5.97 19.34 5.66
CA LYS A 6 5.53 17.99 6.03
C LYS A 6 5.20 17.25 4.73
N THR A 7 6.18 16.55 4.18
CA THR A 7 6.00 15.77 2.95
C THR A 7 5.23 14.49 3.28
N GLY A 8 3.95 14.46 2.91
CA GLY A 8 3.15 13.24 2.90
C GLY A 8 3.56 12.29 1.76
N ALA A 9 2.96 11.10 1.73
CA ALA A 9 3.07 10.16 0.63
C ALA A 9 2.58 10.80 -0.68
N SER A 10 3.35 10.63 -1.76
CA SER A 10 2.99 11.16 -3.07
C SER A 10 1.74 10.48 -3.61
N ARG A 11 0.85 11.28 -4.22
CA ARG A 11 -0.40 10.84 -4.85
C ARG A 11 -0.37 10.99 -6.38
N GLU A 12 0.73 11.50 -6.94
CA GLU A 12 0.82 11.93 -8.34
C GLU A 12 0.54 10.81 -9.33
N ALA A 13 0.94 9.57 -9.01
CA ALA A 13 0.71 8.38 -9.84
C ALA A 13 -0.79 8.11 -10.12
N PHE A 14 -1.69 8.62 -9.27
CA PHE A 14 -3.12 8.35 -9.34
C PHE A 14 -3.92 9.50 -9.97
N HIS A 15 -3.37 10.71 -10.06
CA HIS A 15 -4.08 11.87 -10.59
C HIS A 15 -4.01 11.99 -12.13
N ASN A 16 -2.95 11.47 -12.76
CA ASN A 16 -2.61 11.81 -14.15
C ASN A 16 -2.85 10.69 -15.17
N THR A 17 -3.46 9.57 -14.78
CA THR A 17 -3.42 8.34 -15.58
C THR A 17 -4.76 7.92 -16.19
N GLY A 18 -5.86 8.63 -15.94
CA GLY A 18 -7.21 8.32 -16.48
C GLY A 18 -7.83 7.01 -15.98
N ALA A 19 -7.01 6.08 -15.50
CA ALA A 19 -7.37 4.77 -14.96
C ALA A 19 -7.98 4.83 -13.55
N TRP A 20 -7.88 5.97 -12.87
CA TRP A 20 -8.35 6.16 -11.51
C TRP A 20 -9.49 7.16 -11.44
N THR A 21 -10.35 6.93 -10.46
CA THR A 21 -11.38 7.88 -10.03
C THR A 21 -11.07 8.27 -8.59
N SER A 22 -10.94 9.57 -8.32
CA SER A 22 -10.76 10.06 -6.94
C SER A 22 -12.13 10.31 -6.29
N ASP A 23 -12.23 9.99 -5.00
CA ASP A 23 -13.41 10.30 -4.18
C ASP A 23 -13.37 11.72 -3.56
N GLY A 24 -12.30 12.49 -3.83
CA GLY A 24 -12.08 13.83 -3.24
C GLY A 24 -11.51 13.82 -1.81
N ASN A 25 -11.49 12.68 -1.13
CA ASN A 25 -11.02 12.53 0.26
C ASN A 25 -9.62 11.89 0.36
N GLY A 26 -8.96 11.67 -0.78
CA GLY A 26 -7.66 11.00 -0.83
C GLY A 26 -7.76 9.49 -1.02
N THR A 27 -8.91 9.00 -1.48
CA THR A 27 -9.07 7.65 -2.01
C THR A 27 -9.09 7.70 -3.53
N PHE A 28 -8.51 6.69 -4.16
CA PHE A 28 -8.49 6.44 -5.59
C PHE A 28 -8.98 5.03 -5.86
N ILE A 29 -9.94 4.90 -6.77
CA ILE A 29 -10.52 3.63 -7.17
C ILE A 29 -10.12 3.38 -8.62
N HIS A 30 -9.55 2.21 -8.90
CA HIS A 30 -9.22 1.83 -10.27
C HIS A 30 -10.51 1.55 -11.04
N ARG A 31 -10.60 2.01 -12.29
CA ARG A 31 -11.83 1.89 -13.09
C ARG A 31 -12.14 0.45 -13.50
N ASP A 32 -11.11 -0.29 -13.88
CA ASP A 32 -11.27 -1.64 -14.48
C ASP A 32 -10.86 -2.78 -13.55
N LEU A 33 -10.24 -2.48 -12.41
CA LEU A 33 -9.68 -3.47 -11.51
C LEU A 33 -10.27 -3.27 -10.12
N PRO A 34 -10.49 -4.34 -9.34
CA PRO A 34 -11.03 -4.25 -7.98
C PRO A 34 -9.91 -3.81 -7.02
N ILE A 35 -9.35 -2.62 -7.25
CA ILE A 35 -8.22 -2.03 -6.52
C ILE A 35 -8.62 -0.65 -6.03
N THR A 36 -8.42 -0.42 -4.74
CA THR A 36 -8.63 0.86 -4.06
C THR A 36 -7.32 1.28 -3.41
N VAL A 37 -6.96 2.55 -3.52
CA VAL A 37 -5.80 3.16 -2.86
C VAL A 37 -6.28 4.30 -1.98
N ALA A 38 -5.95 4.28 -0.69
CA ALA A 38 -6.33 5.31 0.27
C ALA A 38 -5.10 5.92 0.94
N PHE A 39 -5.15 7.24 1.16
CA PHE A 39 -4.13 8.02 1.85
C PHE A 39 -4.70 8.59 3.15
N PRO A 40 -4.84 7.79 4.22
CA PRO A 40 -5.34 8.27 5.50
C PRO A 40 -4.47 9.43 6.01
N LYS A 41 -5.09 10.40 6.66
CA LYS A 41 -4.38 11.50 7.32
C LYS A 41 -4.01 11.09 8.74
N ASP A 42 -2.80 11.42 9.14
CA ASP A 42 -2.38 11.35 10.53
C ASP A 42 -3.04 12.50 11.32
N ASP A 43 -2.93 12.48 12.66
CA ASP A 43 -3.54 13.49 13.55
C ASP A 43 -3.11 14.92 13.22
N ASP A 44 -1.93 15.08 12.63
CA ASP A 44 -1.38 16.37 12.22
C ASP A 44 -1.81 16.83 10.82
N GLY A 45 -2.76 16.12 10.21
CA GLY A 45 -3.39 16.40 8.92
C GLY A 45 -2.62 15.90 7.70
N VAL A 46 -1.46 15.27 7.88
CA VAL A 46 -0.58 14.82 6.80
C VAL A 46 -0.78 13.34 6.54
N SER A 47 -0.90 12.95 5.28
CA SER A 47 -0.98 11.53 4.91
C SER A 47 0.41 10.94 4.71
N ARG A 48 0.98 10.23 5.68
CA ARG A 48 2.26 9.52 5.54
C ARG A 48 2.12 8.05 5.16
N THR A 49 0.89 7.55 5.18
CA THR A 49 0.54 6.16 4.89
C THR A 49 -0.22 6.05 3.58
N CYS A 50 0.09 5.00 2.81
CA CYS A 50 -0.63 4.58 1.63
C CYS A 50 -1.18 3.17 1.86
N VAL A 51 -2.49 2.99 1.74
CA VAL A 51 -3.17 1.71 1.88
C VAL A 51 -3.69 1.29 0.53
N VAL A 52 -3.32 0.09 0.07
CA VAL A 52 -3.84 -0.51 -1.16
C VAL A 52 -4.66 -1.73 -0.78
N GLU A 53 -5.91 -1.78 -1.21
CA GLU A 53 -6.80 -2.92 -1.07
C GLU A 53 -7.11 -3.49 -2.44
N ALA A 54 -7.05 -4.81 -2.59
CA ALA A 54 -7.32 -5.47 -3.86
C ALA A 54 -8.05 -6.80 -3.67
N VAL A 55 -8.99 -7.11 -4.56
CA VAL A 55 -9.54 -8.46 -4.71
C VAL A 55 -8.77 -9.18 -5.81
N LEU A 56 -8.07 -10.24 -5.47
CA LEU A 56 -7.29 -10.99 -6.45
C LEU A 56 -8.14 -12.09 -7.10
N GLU A 57 -7.82 -12.43 -8.34
CA GLU A 57 -8.53 -13.45 -9.12
C GLU A 57 -8.42 -14.85 -8.51
N SER A 58 -7.32 -15.15 -7.82
CA SER A 58 -7.08 -16.45 -7.19
C SER A 58 -6.06 -16.40 -6.05
N ARG A 59 -6.05 -17.46 -5.23
CA ARG A 59 -4.95 -17.74 -4.27
C ARG A 59 -3.59 -17.94 -4.93
N GLY A 60 -3.56 -18.37 -6.19
CA GLY A 60 -2.34 -18.44 -7.00
C GLY A 60 -1.74 -17.06 -7.23
N THR A 61 -2.57 -16.09 -7.63
CA THR A 61 -2.18 -14.69 -7.81
C THR A 61 -1.68 -14.07 -6.50
N GLN A 62 -2.34 -14.36 -5.37
CA GLN A 62 -1.86 -13.93 -4.04
C GLN A 62 -0.46 -14.49 -3.74
N SER A 63 -0.23 -15.76 -4.04
CA SER A 63 1.05 -16.43 -3.80
C SER A 63 2.16 -15.87 -4.70
N ALA A 64 1.84 -15.55 -5.96
CA ALA A 64 2.75 -14.91 -6.88
C ALA A 64 3.13 -13.49 -6.42
N LEU A 65 2.17 -12.69 -5.96
CA LEU A 65 2.42 -11.37 -5.37
C LEU A 65 3.31 -11.46 -4.13
N LYS A 66 2.98 -12.38 -3.21
CA LYS A 66 3.78 -12.66 -2.00
C LYS A 66 5.23 -13.00 -2.35
N ASN A 67 5.44 -13.85 -3.35
CA ASN A 67 6.78 -14.25 -3.79
C ASN A 67 7.53 -13.10 -4.46
N SER A 68 6.84 -12.29 -5.27
CA SER A 68 7.42 -11.10 -5.92
C SER A 68 7.88 -10.06 -4.89
N LEU A 69 7.08 -9.82 -3.85
CA LEU A 69 7.46 -8.94 -2.74
C LEU A 69 8.68 -9.48 -1.99
N LYS A 70 8.71 -10.78 -1.65
CA LYS A 70 9.87 -11.40 -1.01
C LYS A 70 11.14 -11.31 -1.85
N LYS A 71 11.02 -11.49 -3.16
CA LYS A 71 12.16 -11.37 -4.09
C LYS A 71 12.69 -9.94 -4.13
N SER A 72 11.79 -8.96 -4.14
CA SER A 72 12.15 -7.54 -4.31
C SER A 72 12.62 -6.89 -3.01
N LEU A 73 12.05 -7.28 -1.87
CA LEU A 73 12.27 -6.63 -0.56
C LEU A 73 13.03 -7.52 0.43
N GLY A 74 13.36 -8.76 0.04
CA GLY A 74 14.00 -9.73 0.90
C GLY A 74 13.05 -10.41 1.89
N LYS A 75 13.63 -10.90 3.00
CA LYS A 75 12.91 -11.72 3.98
C LYS A 75 12.02 -10.85 4.88
N PRO A 76 10.69 -11.10 4.94
CA PRO A 76 9.81 -10.38 5.85
C PRO A 76 9.91 -10.91 7.28
N LEU A 77 9.50 -10.05 8.22
CA LEU A 77 9.00 -10.45 9.53
C LEU A 77 7.57 -11.00 9.35
N LYS A 78 7.35 -12.24 9.79
CA LYS A 78 6.01 -12.86 9.72
C LYS A 78 5.21 -12.54 10.98
N GLN A 79 3.96 -12.14 10.79
CA GLN A 79 2.92 -12.07 11.82
C GLN A 79 1.80 -13.06 11.45
N GLN A 80 0.87 -13.33 12.38
CA GLN A 80 -0.17 -14.35 12.18
C GLN A 80 -0.96 -14.18 10.86
N THR A 81 -1.32 -12.94 10.52
CA THR A 81 -2.15 -12.63 9.35
C THR A 81 -1.48 -11.69 8.35
N SER A 82 -0.20 -11.36 8.55
CA SER A 82 0.51 -10.43 7.67
C SER A 82 2.03 -10.67 7.62
N MET A 83 2.67 -10.04 6.65
CA MET A 83 4.13 -9.98 6.52
C MET A 83 4.56 -8.52 6.53
N ILE A 84 5.63 -8.21 7.25
CA ILE A 84 6.21 -6.87 7.35
C ILE A 84 7.61 -6.87 6.74
N TRP A 85 7.89 -5.88 5.90
CA TRP A 85 9.22 -5.53 5.45
C TRP A 85 9.59 -4.15 5.99
N MET A 86 10.82 -4.04 6.48
CA MET A 86 11.45 -2.77 6.81
C MET A 86 12.50 -2.50 5.74
N VAL A 87 12.29 -1.46 4.94
CA VAL A 87 13.11 -1.12 3.79
C VAL A 87 13.90 0.14 4.13
N GLN A 88 15.23 0.03 4.15
CA GLN A 88 16.11 1.17 4.26
C GLN A 88 16.17 1.89 2.92
N ILE A 89 15.99 3.21 2.93
CA ILE A 89 16.17 4.10 1.78
C ILE A 89 17.05 5.28 2.18
N ASP A 90 17.56 6.03 1.21
CA ASP A 90 18.55 7.10 1.44
C ASP A 90 18.13 8.15 2.48
N ASN A 91 16.82 8.33 2.69
CA ASN A 91 16.26 9.31 3.62
C ASN A 91 15.46 8.70 4.78
N GLY A 92 15.72 7.44 5.14
CA GLY A 92 15.16 6.81 6.33
C GLY A 92 14.63 5.40 6.10
N VAL A 93 13.68 4.98 6.93
CA VAL A 93 13.09 3.64 6.88
C VAL A 93 11.65 3.72 6.38
N ARG A 94 11.27 2.74 5.57
CA ARG A 94 9.88 2.54 5.13
C ARG A 94 9.38 1.18 5.60
N GLY A 95 8.15 1.16 6.08
CA GLY A 95 7.45 -0.09 6.42
C GLY A 95 6.53 -0.48 5.28
N LEU A 96 6.53 -1.76 4.90
CA LEU A 96 5.48 -2.35 4.08
C LEU A 96 4.87 -3.53 4.83
N GLN A 97 3.56 -3.50 5.05
CA GLN A 97 2.81 -4.60 5.64
C GLN A 97 1.84 -5.18 4.61
N PHE A 98 1.85 -6.50 4.42
CA PHE A 98 0.98 -7.21 3.49
C PHE A 98 0.09 -8.20 4.23
N PHE A 99 -1.21 -7.96 4.22
CA PHE A 99 -2.25 -8.85 4.74
C PHE A 99 -2.76 -9.77 3.63
N THR A 100 -2.84 -11.05 3.94
CA THR A 100 -3.32 -12.09 3.02
C THR A 100 -4.61 -12.70 3.50
N ASP A 101 -5.46 -13.11 2.57
CA ASP A 101 -6.64 -13.92 2.82
C ASP A 101 -6.34 -15.34 2.35
N GLU A 102 -6.20 -16.28 3.28
CA GLU A 102 -5.89 -17.68 2.95
C GLU A 102 -7.15 -18.55 2.82
N LYS A 103 -8.32 -17.99 3.12
CA LYS A 103 -9.59 -18.73 3.19
C LYS A 103 -10.44 -18.56 1.93
N SER A 104 -10.40 -17.40 1.28
CA SER A 104 -11.22 -17.12 0.10
C SER A 104 -10.58 -17.62 -1.21
N GLU A 105 -11.42 -18.02 -2.16
CA GLU A 105 -10.98 -18.37 -3.53
C GLU A 105 -10.48 -17.14 -4.30
N LYS A 106 -11.17 -16.00 -4.12
CA LYS A 106 -10.78 -14.67 -4.60
C LYS A 106 -10.31 -13.83 -3.41
N PRO A 107 -9.04 -13.93 -3.01
CA PRO A 107 -8.59 -13.38 -1.75
C PRO A 107 -8.57 -11.86 -1.77
N LYS A 108 -9.04 -11.25 -0.67
CA LYS A 108 -8.90 -9.82 -0.44
C LYS A 108 -7.58 -9.55 0.25
N VAL A 109 -6.71 -8.79 -0.39
CA VAL A 109 -5.40 -8.44 0.16
C VAL A 109 -5.34 -6.96 0.50
N ARG A 110 -4.47 -6.64 1.46
CA ARG A 110 -4.19 -5.24 1.83
C ARG A 110 -2.69 -5.02 1.98
N LEU A 111 -2.18 -3.99 1.32
CA LEU A 111 -0.82 -3.48 1.48
C LEU A 111 -0.87 -2.14 2.20
N ILE A 112 -0.05 -1.97 3.23
CA ILE A 112 0.11 -0.70 3.95
C ILE A 112 1.57 -0.29 3.84
N ALA A 113 1.84 0.82 3.18
CA ALA A 113 3.16 1.43 3.10
C ALA A 113 3.20 2.70 3.96
N THR A 114 4.20 2.81 4.82
CA THR A 114 4.36 3.95 5.74
C THR A 114 5.75 4.54 5.63
N ALA A 115 5.80 5.88 5.60
CA ALA A 115 7.01 6.64 5.85
C ALA A 115 7.13 6.97 7.34
N PHE A 116 8.23 6.51 7.95
CA PHE A 116 8.65 6.90 9.29
C PHE A 116 9.62 8.09 9.22
#